data_AF-A0A1V9XP57-F1
#
_entry.id   AF-A0A1V9XP57-F1
#
_cell.length_a   1.000
_cell.length_b   1.000
_cell.length_c   1.000
_cell.angle_alpha   90.00
_cell.angle_beta   90.00
_cell.angle_gamma   90.00
#
_symmetry.space_group_name_H-M   'P 1'
#
loop_
_entity.id
_entity.type
_entity.pdbx_description
1 polymer ?
#
loop_
_entity_poly.entity_id
_entity_poly.type
_entity_poly.pdbx_seq_one_letter_code
_entity_poly.pdbx_strand_id
1 'polypeptide(L)'
;MLDHDYTQKDAFNKNFFHDWRKCMTVQEKETISDLKKCDFMKMAAYFKELSELRKSRSKEEKQEEKNKNDALVKEYGFCIIDGHKQKIGNFKIEPPGLFRGRGEHPKMGKLKRRTQPEDVIINIGKDAPVPTPPKGHRWKEVRHDNTVTWLCCWTENIAGSNKYIMLNPSSKLKGEKDFQKYETARRLKSCVKSIRENYQADWKSKEMRIRQRSVALYFIDKLALRAGNEKDSDEQADTVGCCSLRVEHIRLHDELDGKENVVEFDFLGKDSIRYQNSVPVEKRVFKNVKLFCENKKPGDDLFDRLNTTILNKHLNELMEGLTAKVSISNNSAPLPL
;
A
#
# COMPACT_ATOMS: atom_id res chain seq x y z
N MET A 1 22.41 -7.20 6.11
CA MET A 1 21.12 -7.45 6.81
C MET A 1 21.23 -8.57 7.85
N LEU A 2 22.43 -9.10 8.16
CA LEU A 2 22.56 -10.25 9.07
C LEU A 2 22.02 -9.99 10.48
N ASP A 3 22.11 -8.75 10.96
CA ASP A 3 21.59 -8.36 12.28
C ASP A 3 20.08 -8.01 12.27
N HIS A 4 19.34 -8.33 11.21
CA HIS A 4 17.92 -7.98 11.09
C HIS A 4 17.03 -9.24 11.10
N ASP A 5 15.91 -9.19 11.82
CA ASP A 5 14.89 -10.25 11.91
C ASP A 5 14.48 -10.92 10.60
N TYR A 6 14.57 -10.23 9.44
CA TYR A 6 14.29 -10.84 8.15
C TYR A 6 15.18 -12.06 7.87
N THR A 7 16.46 -12.02 8.25
CA THR A 7 17.37 -13.16 8.02
C THR A 7 17.15 -14.32 8.99
N GLN A 8 16.27 -14.16 9.99
CA GLN A 8 15.81 -15.25 10.85
C GLN A 8 14.58 -15.96 10.26
N LYS A 9 13.95 -15.40 9.22
CA LYS A 9 12.75 -15.97 8.59
C LYS A 9 13.11 -16.95 7.48
N ASP A 10 12.57 -18.16 7.56
CA ASP A 10 12.78 -19.21 6.56
C ASP A 10 12.34 -18.79 5.15
N ALA A 11 11.17 -18.16 5.01
CA ALA A 11 10.68 -17.68 3.72
C ALA A 11 11.65 -16.68 3.08
N PHE A 12 12.23 -15.77 3.87
CA PHE A 12 13.20 -14.79 3.40
C PHE A 12 14.47 -15.47 2.87
N ASN A 13 15.04 -16.39 3.66
CA ASN A 13 16.27 -17.10 3.31
C ASN A 13 16.08 -18.01 2.09
N LYS A 14 14.95 -18.72 2.00
CA LYS A 14 14.59 -19.55 0.84
C LYS A 14 14.50 -18.71 -0.44
N ASN A 15 13.76 -17.60 -0.39
CA ASN A 15 13.61 -16.71 -1.55
C ASN A 15 14.92 -16.04 -1.95
N PHE A 16 15.71 -15.56 -0.97
CA PHE A 16 17.03 -14.99 -1.21
C PHE A 16 17.94 -16.00 -1.91
N PHE A 17 18.05 -17.21 -1.37
CA PHE A 17 18.94 -18.23 -1.92
C PHE A 17 18.53 -18.63 -3.34
N HIS A 18 17.23 -18.82 -3.58
CA HIS A 18 16.69 -19.11 -4.91
C HIS A 18 17.08 -18.05 -5.95
N ASP A 19 16.89 -16.77 -5.62
CA ASP A 19 17.20 -15.68 -6.55
C ASP A 19 18.71 -15.42 -6.66
N TRP A 20 19.47 -15.54 -5.58
CA TRP A 20 20.93 -15.42 -5.60
C TRP A 20 21.56 -16.47 -6.50
N ARG A 21 21.08 -17.72 -6.44
CA ARG A 21 21.51 -18.79 -7.35
C ARG A 21 21.27 -18.44 -8.82
N LYS A 22 20.25 -17.65 -9.18
CA LYS A 22 20.04 -17.24 -10.59
C LYS A 22 21.10 -16.25 -11.08
N CYS A 23 21.78 -15.55 -10.18
CA CYS A 23 22.85 -14.60 -10.49
C CYS A 23 24.24 -15.25 -10.52
N MET A 24 24.35 -16.50 -10.09
CA MET A 24 25.60 -17.25 -10.06
C MET A 24 25.94 -17.87 -11.43
N THR A 25 27.24 -17.97 -11.68
CA THR A 25 27.83 -18.83 -12.71
C THR A 25 27.54 -20.31 -12.43
N VAL A 26 27.85 -21.18 -13.39
CA VAL A 26 27.65 -22.63 -13.24
C VAL A 26 28.54 -23.18 -12.12
N GLN A 27 29.82 -22.79 -12.08
CA GLN A 27 30.77 -23.25 -11.07
C GLN A 27 30.39 -22.80 -9.65
N GLU A 28 29.93 -21.56 -9.50
CA GLU A 28 29.44 -21.05 -8.21
C GLU A 28 28.20 -21.82 -7.74
N LYS A 29 27.28 -22.19 -8.63
CA LYS A 29 26.10 -23.00 -8.31
C LYS A 29 26.45 -24.39 -7.81
N GLU A 30 27.47 -25.02 -8.39
CA GLU A 30 27.93 -26.35 -7.97
C GLU A 30 28.54 -26.29 -6.56
N THR A 31 29.31 -25.23 -6.27
CA THR A 31 29.96 -25.03 -4.98
C THR A 31 28.97 -24.60 -3.90
N ILE A 32 28.14 -23.60 -4.19
CA ILE A 32 27.23 -22.94 -3.25
C ILE A 32 25.86 -23.61 -3.32
N SER A 33 25.75 -24.75 -2.63
CA SER A 33 24.55 -25.58 -2.59
C SER A 33 23.65 -25.37 -1.37
N ASP A 34 24.20 -24.89 -0.27
CA ASP A 34 23.49 -24.69 1.00
C ASP A 34 23.82 -23.31 1.61
N LEU A 35 22.79 -22.48 1.77
CA LEU A 35 22.92 -21.16 2.38
C LEU A 35 23.48 -21.22 3.81
N LYS A 36 23.15 -22.27 4.58
CA LYS A 36 23.60 -22.39 5.98
C LYS A 36 25.12 -22.57 6.11
N LYS A 37 25.78 -23.01 5.03
CA LYS A 37 27.24 -23.14 4.96
C LYS A 37 27.94 -21.87 4.50
N CYS A 38 27.19 -20.84 4.12
CA CYS A 38 27.75 -19.57 3.66
C CYS A 38 28.03 -18.66 4.87
N ASP A 39 29.26 -18.16 4.98
CA ASP A 39 29.64 -17.18 5.98
C ASP A 39 29.74 -15.77 5.37
N PHE A 40 28.82 -14.89 5.77
CA PHE A 40 28.77 -13.49 5.33
C PHE A 40 29.39 -12.52 6.37
N MET A 41 29.99 -13.01 7.46
CA MET A 41 30.44 -12.17 8.58
C MET A 41 31.53 -11.18 8.18
N LYS A 42 32.48 -11.59 7.32
CA LYS A 42 33.52 -10.68 6.79
C LYS A 42 32.91 -9.51 6.00
N MET A 43 31.93 -9.79 5.14
CA MET A 43 31.22 -8.74 4.40
C MET A 43 30.44 -7.82 5.34
N ALA A 44 29.77 -8.39 6.35
CA ALA A 44 29.02 -7.63 7.33
C ALA A 44 29.92 -6.69 8.15
N ALA A 45 31.08 -7.17 8.60
CA ALA A 45 32.08 -6.37 9.31
C ALA A 45 32.57 -5.20 8.44
N TYR A 46 32.93 -5.47 7.19
CA TYR A 46 33.34 -4.44 6.23
C TYR A 46 32.26 -3.34 6.05
N PHE A 47 31.00 -3.71 5.87
CA PHE A 47 29.92 -2.71 5.72
C PHE A 47 29.62 -1.95 7.02
N LYS A 48 29.81 -2.57 8.20
CA LYS A 48 29.73 -1.87 9.49
C LYS A 48 30.84 -0.83 9.61
N GLU A 49 32.07 -1.20 9.29
CA GLU A 49 33.23 -0.30 9.30
C GLU A 49 33.03 0.88 8.32
N LEU A 50 32.60 0.61 7.08
CA LEU A 50 32.26 1.67 6.12
C LEU A 50 31.19 2.64 6.63
N SER A 51 30.20 2.14 7.38
CA SER A 51 29.17 2.98 7.98
C SER A 51 29.76 3.89 9.07
N GLU A 52 30.63 3.36 9.92
CA GLU A 52 31.31 4.16 10.95
C GLU A 52 32.26 5.20 10.34
N LEU A 53 33.03 4.83 9.32
CA LEU A 53 33.86 5.76 8.54
C LEU A 53 33.03 6.89 7.92
N ARG A 54 31.84 6.59 7.37
CA ARG A 54 30.94 7.62 6.83
C ARG A 54 30.44 8.59 7.91
N LYS A 55 30.18 8.10 9.13
CA LYS A 55 29.74 8.95 10.25
C LYS A 55 30.89 9.82 10.75
N SER A 56 32.11 9.31 10.78
CA SER A 56 33.30 10.02 11.25
C SER A 56 33.93 10.99 10.24
N ARG A 57 33.43 11.05 8.99
CA ARG A 57 33.85 12.02 7.97
C ARG A 57 33.90 13.45 8.47
N SER A 58 34.85 14.20 7.91
CA SER A 58 35.07 15.61 8.25
C SER A 58 33.86 16.48 7.84
N LYS A 59 33.81 17.71 8.35
CA LYS A 59 32.75 18.66 7.96
C LYS A 59 32.86 19.02 6.49
N GLU A 60 34.09 19.13 5.98
CA GLU A 60 34.42 19.48 4.59
C GLU A 60 33.94 18.39 3.64
N GLU A 61 34.24 17.11 3.93
CA GLU A 61 33.79 15.97 3.11
C GLU A 61 32.25 15.87 3.07
N LYS A 62 31.60 16.04 4.23
CA LYS A 62 30.13 16.05 4.33
C LYS A 62 29.52 17.22 3.55
N GLN A 63 30.18 18.37 3.55
CA GLN A 63 29.74 19.55 2.79
C GLN A 63 29.92 19.33 1.28
N GLU A 64 31.00 18.70 0.84
CA GLU A 64 31.20 18.36 -0.57
C GLU A 64 30.14 17.36 -1.07
N GLU A 65 29.82 16.33 -0.29
CA GLU A 65 28.76 15.35 -0.61
C GLU A 65 27.38 16.03 -0.68
N LYS A 66 27.10 16.95 0.24
CA LYS A 66 25.89 17.77 0.21
C LYS A 66 25.83 18.63 -1.06
N ASN A 67 26.91 19.31 -1.43
CA ASN A 67 26.98 20.14 -2.63
C ASN A 67 26.74 19.31 -3.91
N LYS A 68 27.31 18.10 -4.01
CA LYS A 68 27.06 17.15 -5.11
C LYS A 68 25.60 16.74 -5.17
N ASN A 69 24.98 16.44 -4.03
CA ASN A 69 23.56 16.09 -3.99
C ASN A 69 22.65 17.28 -4.34
N ASP A 70 23.00 18.50 -3.91
CA ASP A 70 22.25 19.72 -4.23
C ASP A 70 22.34 20.06 -5.72
N ALA A 71 23.49 19.84 -6.36
CA ALA A 71 23.65 19.95 -7.81
C ALA A 71 22.73 18.96 -8.55
N LEU A 72 22.70 17.69 -8.12
CA LEU A 72 21.79 16.68 -8.70
C LEU A 72 20.32 17.06 -8.52
N VAL A 73 19.94 17.61 -7.36
CA VAL A 73 18.57 18.09 -7.12
C VAL A 73 18.24 19.29 -7.99
N LYS A 74 19.19 20.21 -8.22
CA LYS A 74 19.00 21.36 -9.09
C LYS A 74 18.75 20.95 -10.54
N GLU A 75 19.47 19.92 -11.01
CA GLU A 75 19.39 19.40 -12.38
C GLU A 75 18.17 18.49 -12.60
N TYR A 76 17.94 17.51 -11.72
CA TYR A 76 16.93 16.45 -11.92
C TYR A 76 15.73 16.52 -10.97
N GLY A 77 15.77 17.39 -9.96
CA GLY A 77 14.74 17.48 -8.92
C GLY A 77 13.52 18.32 -9.30
N PHE A 78 13.47 18.86 -10.52
CA PHE A 78 12.40 19.74 -10.99
C PHE A 78 11.99 19.40 -12.43
N CYS A 79 10.73 19.64 -12.75
CA CYS A 79 10.20 19.61 -14.11
C CYS A 79 9.41 20.89 -14.41
N ILE A 80 9.03 21.10 -15.66
CA ILE A 80 8.12 22.16 -16.08
C ILE A 80 6.77 21.53 -16.41
N ILE A 81 5.70 22.04 -15.80
CA ILE A 81 4.32 21.68 -16.11
C ILE A 81 3.55 22.98 -16.29
N ASP A 82 2.90 23.13 -17.44
CA ASP A 82 2.12 24.31 -17.83
C ASP A 82 2.89 25.62 -17.63
N GLY A 83 4.17 25.63 -18.02
CA GLY A 83 5.06 26.79 -17.88
C GLY A 83 5.62 27.03 -16.48
N HIS A 84 5.20 26.27 -15.46
CA HIS A 84 5.67 26.45 -14.09
C HIS A 84 6.68 25.38 -13.68
N LYS A 85 7.77 25.82 -13.02
CA LYS A 85 8.75 24.92 -12.41
C LYS A 85 8.14 24.23 -11.18
N GLN A 86 8.04 22.91 -11.22
CA GLN A 86 7.48 22.08 -10.16
C GLN A 86 8.53 21.11 -9.62
N LYS A 87 8.53 20.88 -8.31
CA LYS A 87 9.45 19.94 -7.66
C LYS A 87 8.99 18.50 -7.90
N ILE A 88 9.93 17.61 -8.22
CA ILE A 88 9.69 16.17 -8.35
C ILE A 88 9.84 15.51 -6.97
N GLY A 89 8.93 14.58 -6.65
CA GLY A 89 8.91 13.90 -5.34
C GLY A 89 10.05 12.90 -5.18
N ASN A 90 10.26 12.03 -6.17
CA ASN A 90 11.15 10.88 -6.10
C ASN A 90 11.94 10.65 -7.40
N PHE A 91 12.75 11.63 -7.83
CA PHE A 91 13.49 11.55 -9.09
C PHE A 91 14.59 10.47 -9.14
N LYS A 92 14.99 9.91 -8.00
CA LYS A 92 15.96 8.81 -7.92
C LYS A 92 15.21 7.47 -7.98
N ILE A 93 15.55 6.64 -8.96
CA ILE A 93 15.02 5.27 -9.07
C ILE A 93 15.46 4.45 -7.86
N GLU A 94 14.56 3.58 -7.38
CA GLU A 94 14.84 2.68 -6.25
C GLU A 94 16.07 1.80 -6.55
N PRO A 95 17.09 1.73 -5.66
CA PRO A 95 18.23 0.86 -5.87
C PRO A 95 17.83 -0.63 -5.80
N PRO A 96 18.62 -1.53 -6.43
CA PRO A 96 18.43 -2.96 -6.25
C PRO A 96 18.64 -3.36 -4.79
N GLY A 97 18.04 -4.48 -4.38
CA GLY A 97 18.16 -4.98 -3.01
C GLY A 97 17.23 -6.15 -2.74
N LEU A 98 17.13 -6.58 -1.48
CA LEU A 98 16.21 -7.65 -1.10
C LEU A 98 14.84 -7.08 -0.74
N PHE A 99 13.78 -7.69 -1.26
CA PHE A 99 12.41 -7.26 -1.00
C PHE A 99 12.03 -7.52 0.47
N ARG A 100 11.71 -6.45 1.19
CA ARG A 100 11.31 -6.48 2.60
C ARG A 100 9.79 -6.33 2.70
N GLY A 101 9.07 -7.38 2.32
CA GLY A 101 7.62 -7.45 2.43
C GLY A 101 7.18 -7.45 3.90
N ARG A 102 6.14 -6.69 4.24
CA ARG A 102 5.63 -6.54 5.61
C ARG A 102 4.87 -7.78 6.06
N GLY A 103 4.91 -8.10 7.36
CA GLY A 103 4.28 -9.31 7.92
C GLY A 103 4.89 -10.61 7.39
N GLU A 104 4.04 -11.60 7.16
CA GLU A 104 4.39 -12.89 6.56
C GLU A 104 4.25 -12.87 5.03
N HIS A 105 4.87 -11.88 4.39
CA HIS A 105 4.81 -11.72 2.94
C HIS A 105 5.52 -12.87 2.20
N PRO A 106 4.84 -13.62 1.31
CA PRO A 106 5.40 -14.83 0.68
C PRO A 106 6.64 -14.55 -0.18
N LYS A 107 6.72 -13.36 -0.79
CA LYS A 107 7.85 -12.90 -1.62
C LYS A 107 9.01 -12.21 -0.86
N MET A 108 8.98 -12.11 0.47
CA MET A 108 10.09 -11.48 1.21
C MET A 108 11.43 -12.17 0.90
N GLY A 109 12.52 -11.42 0.79
CA GLY A 109 13.84 -11.95 0.45
C GLY A 109 14.13 -12.09 -1.05
N LYS A 110 13.11 -12.03 -1.92
CA LYS A 110 13.33 -12.02 -3.38
C LYS A 110 14.16 -10.81 -3.82
N LEU A 111 14.94 -10.98 -4.89
CA LEU A 111 15.84 -9.96 -5.39
C LEU A 111 15.07 -8.90 -6.19
N LYS A 112 15.05 -7.66 -5.69
CA LYS A 112 14.68 -6.47 -6.47
C LYS A 112 15.84 -6.14 -7.40
N ARG A 113 15.60 -6.26 -8.70
CA ARG A 113 16.61 -6.05 -9.74
C ARG A 113 16.88 -4.57 -9.95
N ARG A 114 18.03 -4.27 -10.55
CA ARG A 114 18.35 -2.91 -10.98
C ARG A 114 17.49 -2.59 -12.20
N THR A 115 16.66 -1.56 -12.08
CA THR A 115 15.93 -0.99 -13.23
C THR A 115 16.93 -0.36 -14.19
N GLN A 116 16.85 -0.75 -15.46
CA GLN A 116 17.66 -0.22 -16.55
C GLN A 116 16.87 0.84 -17.33
N PRO A 117 17.53 1.70 -18.14
CA PRO A 117 16.83 2.63 -19.03
C PRO A 117 15.80 1.94 -19.94
N GLU A 118 16.11 0.72 -20.39
CA GLU A 118 15.25 -0.10 -21.24
C GLU A 118 13.97 -0.61 -20.53
N ASP A 119 13.88 -0.44 -19.21
CA ASP A 119 12.67 -0.73 -18.43
C ASP A 119 11.79 0.51 -18.23
N VAL A 120 12.34 1.72 -18.46
CA VAL A 120 11.72 3.00 -18.10
C VAL A 120 10.94 3.59 -19.28
N ILE A 121 9.68 3.89 -19.01
CA ILE A 121 8.79 4.63 -19.90
C ILE A 121 8.80 6.09 -19.46
N ILE A 122 9.10 6.99 -20.40
CA ILE A 122 9.04 8.43 -20.19
C ILE A 122 7.68 8.95 -20.66
N ASN A 123 7.02 9.77 -19.84
CA ASN A 123 5.84 10.52 -20.21
C ASN A 123 6.14 12.01 -20.19
N ILE A 124 5.99 12.68 -21.33
CA ILE A 124 6.38 14.07 -21.52
C ILE A 124 5.46 14.77 -22.53
N GLY A 125 5.41 16.10 -22.54
CA GLY A 125 4.67 16.85 -23.56
C GLY A 125 5.21 16.58 -24.97
N LYS A 126 4.34 16.64 -26.00
CA LYS A 126 4.71 16.34 -27.40
C LYS A 126 5.82 17.26 -27.92
N ASP A 127 5.77 18.54 -27.53
CA ASP A 127 6.69 19.58 -28.00
C ASP A 127 7.87 19.80 -27.04
N ALA A 128 7.92 19.05 -25.93
CA ALA A 128 8.97 19.19 -24.93
C ALA A 128 10.20 18.34 -25.30
N PRO A 129 11.42 18.82 -25.02
CA PRO A 129 12.64 18.09 -25.31
C PRO A 129 12.69 16.79 -24.49
N VAL A 130 12.72 15.66 -25.19
CA VAL A 130 12.79 14.34 -24.56
C VAL A 130 14.13 14.17 -23.83
N PRO A 131 14.16 13.74 -22.56
CA PRO A 131 15.40 13.48 -21.84
C PRO A 131 16.23 12.42 -22.55
N THR A 132 17.52 12.67 -22.72
CA THR A 132 18.44 11.69 -23.34
C THR A 132 18.71 10.54 -22.36
N PRO A 133 18.61 9.27 -22.79
CA PRO A 133 19.01 8.14 -21.97
C PRO A 133 20.54 8.15 -21.72
N PRO A 134 21.02 7.42 -20.69
CA PRO A 134 22.45 7.20 -20.50
C PRO A 134 23.15 6.72 -21.77
N LYS A 135 24.42 7.09 -21.95
CA LYS A 135 25.19 6.74 -23.16
C LYS A 135 25.16 5.23 -23.42
N GLY A 136 24.78 4.85 -24.64
CA GLY A 136 24.67 3.44 -25.06
C GLY A 136 23.34 2.76 -24.74
N HIS A 137 22.41 3.46 -24.10
CA HIS A 137 21.10 2.95 -23.72
C HIS A 137 19.96 3.62 -24.49
N ARG A 138 18.77 3.03 -24.37
CA ARG A 138 17.51 3.62 -24.84
C ARG A 138 16.42 3.53 -23.77
N TRP A 139 15.45 4.44 -23.82
CA TRP A 139 14.23 4.28 -23.04
C TRP A 139 13.40 3.11 -23.58
N LYS A 140 12.60 2.49 -22.71
CA LYS A 140 11.62 1.48 -23.12
C LYS A 140 10.63 2.05 -24.12
N GLU A 141 10.13 3.24 -23.80
CA GLU A 141 9.10 3.95 -24.56
C GLU A 141 9.12 5.43 -24.15
N VAL A 142 8.79 6.31 -25.09
CA VAL A 142 8.45 7.70 -24.82
C VAL A 142 7.01 7.92 -25.27
N ARG A 143 6.16 8.42 -24.37
CA ARG A 143 4.76 8.70 -24.64
C ARG A 143 4.36 10.10 -24.20
N HIS A 144 3.18 10.50 -24.66
CA HIS A 144 2.64 11.85 -24.47
C HIS A 144 1.18 11.78 -24.00
N ASP A 145 0.98 11.16 -22.84
CA ASP A 145 -0.32 10.98 -22.21
C ASP A 145 -0.59 12.09 -21.19
N ASN A 146 -1.50 13.00 -21.55
CA ASN A 146 -1.90 14.12 -20.72
C ASN A 146 -3.04 13.78 -19.73
N THR A 147 -3.50 12.52 -19.70
CA THR A 147 -4.54 12.05 -18.78
C THR A 147 -3.97 11.54 -17.45
N VAL A 148 -2.64 11.35 -17.39
CA VAL A 148 -1.91 10.85 -16.22
C VAL A 148 -1.04 11.93 -15.59
N THR A 149 -0.60 11.70 -14.35
CA THR A 149 0.21 12.68 -13.57
C THR A 149 1.64 12.21 -13.29
N TRP A 150 2.07 11.07 -13.85
CA TRP A 150 3.42 10.55 -13.66
C TRP A 150 4.34 10.99 -14.80
N LEU A 151 5.61 11.19 -14.48
CA LEU A 151 6.66 11.65 -15.41
C LEU A 151 7.41 10.46 -16.01
N CYS A 152 7.70 9.46 -15.19
CA CYS A 152 8.30 8.21 -15.63
C CYS A 152 7.61 7.04 -14.94
N CYS A 153 7.56 5.88 -15.58
CA CYS A 153 7.15 4.64 -14.95
C CYS A 153 7.99 3.44 -15.39
N TRP A 154 8.01 2.40 -14.56
CA TRP A 154 8.60 1.11 -14.88
C TRP A 154 7.87 0.01 -14.12
N THR A 155 7.95 -1.21 -14.61
CA THR A 155 7.38 -2.38 -13.94
C THR A 155 8.43 -3.01 -13.04
N GLU A 156 8.13 -3.16 -11.74
CA GLU A 156 9.05 -3.83 -10.81
C GLU A 156 8.90 -5.36 -10.86
N ASN A 157 9.99 -6.08 -10.57
CA ASN A 157 10.11 -7.50 -10.87
C ASN A 157 9.58 -8.46 -9.79
N ILE A 158 9.12 -7.96 -8.64
CA ILE A 158 8.64 -8.79 -7.52
C ILE A 158 7.16 -9.12 -7.70
N ALA A 159 6.32 -8.10 -7.86
CA ALA A 159 4.86 -8.25 -8.01
C ALA A 159 4.36 -7.84 -9.41
N GLY A 160 5.24 -7.42 -10.33
CA GLY A 160 4.83 -6.96 -11.66
C GLY A 160 4.07 -5.63 -11.61
N SER A 161 4.17 -4.89 -10.51
CA SER A 161 3.45 -3.63 -10.32
C SER A 161 4.20 -2.47 -10.98
N ASN A 162 3.47 -1.43 -11.40
CA ASN A 162 4.09 -0.22 -11.93
C ASN A 162 4.53 0.72 -10.80
N LYS A 163 5.77 1.19 -10.90
CA LYS A 163 6.36 2.25 -10.09
C LYS A 163 6.41 3.54 -10.89
N TYR A 164 6.33 4.67 -10.19
CA TYR A 164 6.18 5.97 -10.82
C TYR A 164 7.10 7.02 -10.20
N ILE A 165 7.66 7.89 -11.04
CA ILE A 165 8.17 9.20 -10.63
C ILE A 165 7.02 10.19 -10.75
N MET A 166 6.68 10.85 -9.64
CA MET A 166 5.59 11.83 -9.58
C MET A 166 6.07 13.14 -8.97
N LEU A 167 5.26 14.18 -9.15
CA LEU A 167 5.49 15.48 -8.52
C LEU A 167 5.45 15.40 -6.99
N ASN A 168 6.17 16.33 -6.37
CA ASN A 168 6.19 16.52 -4.93
C ASN A 168 4.78 16.91 -4.42
N PRO A 169 4.41 16.52 -3.18
CA PRO A 169 3.13 16.94 -2.58
C PRO A 169 2.87 18.46 -2.59
N SER A 170 3.91 19.29 -2.58
CA SER A 170 3.78 20.75 -2.66
C SER A 170 3.43 21.29 -4.07
N SER A 171 3.34 20.42 -5.07
CA SER A 171 3.01 20.84 -6.44
C SER A 171 1.52 21.16 -6.60
N LYS A 172 1.19 22.06 -7.53
CA LYS A 172 -0.19 22.49 -7.81
C LYS A 172 -1.12 21.29 -8.04
N LEU A 173 -0.77 20.39 -8.96
CA LEU A 173 -1.58 19.20 -9.29
C LEU A 173 -1.82 18.26 -8.10
N LYS A 174 -0.84 18.10 -7.20
CA LYS A 174 -1.02 17.29 -5.98
C LYS A 174 -1.86 18.04 -4.95
N GLY A 175 -1.64 19.34 -4.79
CA GLY A 175 -2.40 20.21 -3.89
C GLY A 175 -3.88 20.30 -4.27
N GLU A 176 -4.21 20.48 -5.55
CA GLU A 176 -5.59 20.53 -6.04
C GLU A 176 -6.35 19.22 -5.77
N LYS A 177 -5.71 18.07 -6.02
CA LYS A 177 -6.30 16.77 -5.71
C LYS A 177 -6.50 16.57 -4.20
N ASP A 178 -5.57 17.05 -3.38
CA ASP A 178 -5.69 16.96 -1.92
C ASP A 178 -6.80 17.90 -1.38
N PHE A 179 -6.92 19.10 -1.95
CA PHE A 179 -8.01 20.02 -1.69
C PHE A 179 -9.37 19.42 -2.07
N GLN A 180 -9.52 18.88 -3.28
CA GLN A 180 -10.75 18.21 -3.73
C GLN A 180 -11.13 17.01 -2.85
N LYS A 181 -10.14 16.27 -2.33
CA LYS A 181 -10.35 15.18 -1.37
C LYS A 181 -11.01 15.71 -0.08
N TYR A 182 -10.56 16.85 0.46
CA TYR A 182 -11.20 17.45 1.64
C TYR A 182 -12.55 18.07 1.33
N GLU A 183 -12.74 18.70 0.16
CA GLU A 183 -14.06 19.19 -0.26
C GLU A 183 -15.07 18.05 -0.40
N THR A 184 -14.65 16.89 -0.88
CA THR A 184 -15.53 15.70 -0.93
C THR A 184 -15.87 15.20 0.48
N ALA A 185 -14.94 15.24 1.43
CA ALA A 185 -15.24 14.94 2.84
C ALA A 185 -16.20 15.96 3.47
N ARG A 186 -16.06 17.26 3.14
CA ARG A 186 -16.98 18.33 3.58
C ARG A 186 -18.40 18.12 3.02
N ARG A 187 -18.53 17.75 1.74
CA ARG A 187 -19.82 17.37 1.14
C ARG A 187 -20.41 16.13 1.81
N LEU A 188 -19.59 15.13 2.15
CA LEU A 188 -20.07 13.98 2.91
C LEU A 188 -20.66 14.42 4.25
N LYS A 189 -20.05 15.37 4.96
CA LYS A 189 -20.56 15.87 6.25
C LYS A 189 -22.00 16.40 6.16
N SER A 190 -22.39 17.04 5.05
CA SER A 190 -23.76 17.56 4.91
C SER A 190 -24.81 16.48 4.62
N CYS A 191 -24.44 15.36 4.00
CA CYS A 191 -25.36 14.27 3.66
C CYS A 191 -25.20 12.99 4.51
N VAL A 192 -24.20 12.92 5.41
CA VAL A 192 -23.88 11.71 6.19
C VAL A 192 -25.06 11.21 7.00
N LYS A 193 -25.91 12.09 7.53
CA LYS A 193 -27.11 11.70 8.29
C LYS A 193 -28.07 10.88 7.44
N SER A 194 -28.37 11.34 6.22
CA SER A 194 -29.23 10.62 5.28
C SER A 194 -28.62 9.27 4.86
N ILE A 195 -27.30 9.22 4.64
CA ILE A 195 -26.60 7.96 4.35
C ILE A 195 -26.72 6.97 5.52
N ARG A 196 -26.63 7.46 6.76
CA ARG A 196 -26.80 6.64 7.97
C ARG A 196 -28.22 6.09 8.08
N GLU A 197 -29.22 6.93 7.88
CA GLU A 197 -30.63 6.52 7.86
C GLU A 197 -30.89 5.46 6.79
N ASN A 198 -30.31 5.62 5.59
CA ASN A 198 -30.43 4.66 4.50
C ASN A 198 -29.83 3.30 4.85
N TYR A 199 -28.58 3.24 5.34
CA TYR A 199 -27.99 1.94 5.67
C TYR A 199 -28.68 1.29 6.88
N GLN A 200 -29.24 2.08 7.82
CA GLN A 200 -30.01 1.56 8.95
C GLN A 200 -31.33 0.92 8.51
N ALA A 201 -32.01 1.51 7.52
CA ALA A 201 -33.18 0.92 6.90
C ALA A 201 -32.84 -0.39 6.17
N ASP A 202 -31.72 -0.39 5.43
CA ASP A 202 -31.24 -1.53 4.63
C ASP A 202 -30.91 -2.77 5.47
N TRP A 203 -30.64 -2.64 6.78
CA TRP A 203 -30.46 -3.80 7.67
C TRP A 203 -31.67 -4.74 7.72
N LYS A 204 -32.86 -4.24 7.36
CA LYS A 204 -34.11 -5.00 7.32
C LYS A 204 -34.48 -5.49 5.91
N SER A 205 -33.67 -5.19 4.90
CA SER A 205 -33.94 -5.57 3.51
C SER A 205 -34.20 -7.08 3.37
N LYS A 206 -35.02 -7.50 2.42
CA LYS A 206 -35.19 -8.93 2.12
C LYS A 206 -33.96 -9.52 1.39
N GLU A 207 -33.15 -8.67 0.78
CA GLU A 207 -31.98 -9.08 0.01
C GLU A 207 -30.72 -9.13 0.88
N MET A 208 -30.08 -10.31 0.92
CA MET A 208 -28.84 -10.52 1.69
C MET A 208 -27.72 -9.56 1.29
N ARG A 209 -27.56 -9.30 -0.02
CA ARG A 209 -26.54 -8.40 -0.56
C ARG A 209 -26.68 -6.98 0.00
N ILE A 210 -27.92 -6.50 0.14
CA ILE A 210 -28.22 -5.18 0.71
C ILE A 210 -27.89 -5.14 2.20
N ARG A 211 -28.24 -6.19 2.96
CA ARG A 211 -27.88 -6.31 4.38
C ARG A 211 -26.37 -6.33 4.59
N GLN A 212 -25.64 -7.13 3.80
CA GLN A 212 -24.19 -7.21 3.91
C GLN A 212 -23.51 -5.87 3.60
N ARG A 213 -23.92 -5.21 2.50
CA ARG A 213 -23.44 -3.87 2.14
C ARG A 213 -23.68 -2.85 3.25
N SER A 214 -24.88 -2.82 3.81
CA SER A 214 -25.25 -1.85 4.85
C SER A 214 -24.54 -2.10 6.19
N VAL A 215 -24.31 -3.36 6.57
CA VAL A 215 -23.49 -3.68 7.75
C VAL A 215 -22.02 -3.36 7.52
N ALA A 216 -21.45 -3.65 6.35
CA ALA A 216 -20.08 -3.27 6.02
C ALA A 216 -19.90 -1.74 6.03
N LEU A 217 -20.87 -0.98 5.48
CA LEU A 217 -20.85 0.47 5.53
C LEU A 217 -20.92 1.00 6.96
N TYR A 218 -21.73 0.38 7.82
CA TYR A 218 -21.79 0.69 9.26
C TYR A 218 -20.42 0.48 9.94
N PHE A 219 -19.72 -0.63 9.67
CA PHE A 219 -18.38 -0.85 10.22
C PHE A 219 -17.36 0.17 9.71
N ILE A 220 -17.41 0.55 8.43
CA ILE A 220 -16.54 1.61 7.90
C ILE A 220 -16.84 2.96 8.55
N ASP A 221 -18.11 3.33 8.70
CA ASP A 221 -18.55 4.59 9.29
C ASP A 221 -18.21 4.68 10.79
N LYS A 222 -18.47 3.62 11.57
CA LYS A 222 -18.29 3.65 13.03
C LYS A 222 -16.90 3.29 13.50
N LEU A 223 -16.24 2.36 12.83
CA LEU A 223 -14.95 1.81 13.26
C LEU A 223 -13.78 2.30 12.39
N ALA A 224 -14.06 3.11 11.37
CA ALA A 224 -13.07 3.60 10.41
C ALA A 224 -12.26 2.48 9.74
N LEU A 225 -12.88 1.30 9.54
CA LEU A 225 -12.23 0.19 8.85
C LEU A 225 -11.93 0.57 7.39
N ARG A 226 -10.78 0.10 6.89
CA ARG A 226 -10.46 0.21 5.46
C ARG A 226 -11.36 -0.70 4.65
N ALA A 227 -11.65 -0.32 3.40
CA ALA A 227 -12.55 -1.07 2.53
C ALA A 227 -12.18 -2.56 2.39
N GLY A 228 -10.90 -2.89 2.24
CA GLY A 228 -10.42 -4.28 2.12
C GLY A 228 -10.65 -4.87 0.73
N ASN A 229 -9.72 -4.63 -0.20
CA ASN A 229 -9.72 -5.32 -1.49
C ASN A 229 -9.27 -6.76 -1.28
N GLU A 230 -9.82 -7.68 -2.08
CA GLU A 230 -9.33 -9.06 -2.18
C GLU A 230 -7.84 -9.08 -2.55
N LYS A 231 -7.13 -10.06 -1.98
CA LYS A 231 -5.70 -10.28 -2.21
C LYS A 231 -5.45 -11.75 -2.43
N ASP A 232 -4.55 -12.03 -3.35
CA ASP A 232 -3.98 -13.35 -3.51
C ASP A 232 -2.90 -13.57 -2.44
N SER A 233 -3.11 -14.58 -1.58
CA SER A 233 -2.24 -14.93 -0.45
C SER A 233 -0.89 -15.52 -0.88
N ASP A 234 -0.78 -16.03 -2.11
CA ASP A 234 0.49 -16.52 -2.66
C ASP A 234 1.38 -15.37 -3.16
N GLU A 235 0.73 -14.24 -3.45
CA GLU A 235 1.36 -13.05 -4.00
C GLU A 235 1.62 -11.97 -2.93
N GLN A 236 0.78 -11.89 -1.91
CA GLN A 236 0.76 -10.83 -0.89
C GLN A 236 0.57 -11.39 0.51
N ALA A 237 0.94 -10.61 1.53
CA ALA A 237 0.65 -10.98 2.92
C ALA A 237 -0.87 -11.02 3.18
N ASP A 238 -1.34 -12.09 3.82
CA ASP A 238 -2.74 -12.25 4.23
C ASP A 238 -3.13 -11.16 5.23
N THR A 239 -3.88 -10.19 4.73
CA THR A 239 -4.30 -9.00 5.46
C THR A 239 -5.64 -8.57 4.90
N VAL A 240 -6.56 -8.22 5.79
CA VAL A 240 -7.95 -7.96 5.43
C VAL A 240 -8.38 -6.52 5.75
N GLY A 241 -9.47 -6.10 5.12
CA GLY A 241 -10.25 -4.95 5.54
C GLY A 241 -11.73 -5.33 5.58
N CYS A 242 -12.62 -4.34 5.72
CA CYS A 242 -14.02 -4.56 6.01
C CYS A 242 -14.72 -5.54 5.05
N CYS A 243 -14.61 -5.34 3.73
CA CYS A 243 -15.28 -6.18 2.74
C CYS A 243 -14.65 -7.56 2.58
N SER A 244 -13.40 -7.73 3.01
CA SER A 244 -12.65 -8.98 2.92
C SER A 244 -12.49 -9.67 4.29
N LEU A 245 -13.34 -9.31 5.27
CA LEU A 245 -13.40 -10.01 6.54
C LEU A 245 -13.87 -11.45 6.30
N ARG A 246 -13.38 -12.36 7.14
CA ARG A 246 -13.72 -13.79 7.13
C ARG A 246 -14.34 -14.13 8.47
N VAL A 247 -15.05 -15.24 8.56
CA VAL A 247 -15.75 -15.65 9.79
C VAL A 247 -14.79 -15.76 10.98
N GLU A 248 -13.57 -16.25 10.77
CA GLU A 248 -12.52 -16.38 11.80
C GLU A 248 -12.07 -15.05 12.44
N HIS A 249 -12.29 -13.93 11.75
CA HIS A 249 -11.85 -12.61 12.20
C HIS A 249 -12.80 -11.95 13.20
N ILE A 250 -13.94 -12.57 13.47
CA ILE A 250 -14.95 -12.04 14.37
C ILE A 250 -15.43 -13.09 15.39
N ARG A 251 -15.70 -12.63 16.61
CA ARG A 251 -16.43 -13.41 17.62
C ARG A 251 -17.64 -12.62 18.09
N LEU A 252 -18.77 -13.31 18.25
CA LEU A 252 -20.03 -12.71 18.65
C LEU A 252 -20.34 -13.08 20.09
N HIS A 253 -20.53 -12.07 20.93
CA HIS A 253 -20.87 -12.22 22.33
C HIS A 253 -22.24 -11.59 22.57
N ASP A 254 -23.22 -12.38 23.00
CA ASP A 254 -24.54 -11.85 23.35
C ASP A 254 -24.42 -10.83 24.51
N GLU A 255 -23.50 -11.09 25.46
CA GLU A 255 -23.06 -10.16 26.50
C GLU A 255 -21.54 -10.30 26.73
N LEU A 256 -20.81 -9.18 26.83
CA LEU A 256 -19.39 -9.13 27.21
C LEU A 256 -19.12 -7.84 27.98
N ASP A 257 -18.44 -7.93 29.13
CA ASP A 257 -18.09 -6.78 29.99
C ASP A 257 -19.30 -5.88 30.34
N GLY A 258 -20.46 -6.50 30.59
CA GLY A 258 -21.72 -5.80 30.91
C GLY A 258 -22.35 -5.06 29.73
N LYS A 259 -21.92 -5.33 28.49
CA LYS A 259 -22.49 -4.77 27.26
C LYS A 259 -23.15 -5.88 26.45
N GLU A 260 -24.35 -5.62 25.95
CA GLU A 260 -25.05 -6.54 25.06
C GLU A 260 -24.60 -6.40 23.59
N ASN A 261 -24.76 -7.46 22.81
CA ASN A 261 -24.55 -7.49 21.36
C ASN A 261 -23.13 -7.03 20.95
N VAL A 262 -22.10 -7.66 21.51
CA VAL A 262 -20.70 -7.27 21.29
C VAL A 262 -20.08 -8.08 20.17
N VAL A 263 -19.52 -7.37 19.19
CA VAL A 263 -18.68 -7.97 18.13
C VAL A 263 -17.23 -7.73 18.49
N GLU A 264 -16.51 -8.81 18.74
CA GLU A 264 -15.06 -8.80 18.89
C GLU A 264 -14.41 -9.00 17.53
N PHE A 265 -13.50 -8.11 17.16
CA PHE A 265 -12.71 -8.15 15.94
C PHE A 265 -11.27 -8.47 16.29
N ASP A 266 -10.67 -9.40 15.55
CA ASP A 266 -9.26 -9.74 15.67
C ASP A 266 -8.70 -10.17 14.31
N PHE A 267 -7.98 -9.27 13.64
CA PHE A 267 -7.41 -9.55 12.31
C PHE A 267 -6.19 -8.69 12.01
N LEU A 268 -5.41 -9.10 11.00
CA LEU A 268 -4.29 -8.31 10.49
C LEU A 268 -4.76 -7.36 9.38
N GLY A 269 -4.68 -6.06 9.63
CA GLY A 269 -5.04 -5.02 8.68
C GLY A 269 -3.89 -4.65 7.74
N LYS A 270 -4.00 -3.46 7.12
CA LYS A 270 -2.94 -2.91 6.26
C LYS A 270 -1.59 -2.95 7.00
N ASP A 271 -0.55 -3.35 6.29
CA ASP A 271 0.83 -3.44 6.79
C ASP A 271 1.02 -4.53 7.86
N SER A 272 0.10 -5.50 7.92
CA SER A 272 0.03 -6.58 8.92
C SER A 272 -0.06 -6.06 10.35
N ILE A 273 -0.65 -4.88 10.55
CA ILE A 273 -0.92 -4.33 11.87
C ILE A 273 -2.20 -4.98 12.40
N ARG A 274 -2.12 -5.62 13.57
CA ARG A 274 -3.28 -6.26 14.22
C ARG A 274 -4.31 -5.20 14.63
N TYR A 275 -5.56 -5.42 14.24
CA TYR A 275 -6.72 -4.70 14.74
C TYR A 275 -7.44 -5.62 15.72
N GLN A 276 -7.43 -5.26 17.00
CA GLN A 276 -8.14 -5.97 18.06
C GLN A 276 -9.09 -5.00 18.75
N ASN A 277 -10.39 -5.28 18.73
CA ASN A 277 -11.39 -4.39 19.31
C ASN A 277 -12.70 -5.13 19.64
N SER A 278 -13.29 -4.86 20.80
CA SER A 278 -14.59 -5.40 21.19
C SER A 278 -15.61 -4.28 21.25
N VAL A 279 -16.58 -4.30 20.34
CA VAL A 279 -17.50 -3.16 20.14
C VAL A 279 -18.95 -3.59 20.32
N PRO A 280 -19.72 -2.94 21.21
CA PRO A 280 -21.17 -3.11 21.24
C PRO A 280 -21.77 -2.53 19.95
N VAL A 281 -22.57 -3.32 19.24
CA VAL A 281 -23.23 -2.89 18.00
C VAL A 281 -24.74 -2.88 18.16
N GLU A 282 -25.43 -2.23 17.23
CA GLU A 282 -26.88 -2.25 17.23
C GLU A 282 -27.41 -3.69 17.09
N LYS A 283 -28.46 -4.03 17.84
CA LYS A 283 -29.06 -5.38 17.89
C LYS A 283 -29.34 -5.98 16.50
N ARG A 284 -29.74 -5.14 15.53
CA ARG A 284 -29.99 -5.58 14.15
C ARG A 284 -28.70 -5.92 13.41
N VAL A 285 -27.63 -5.15 13.62
CA VAL A 285 -26.30 -5.45 13.08
C VAL A 285 -25.82 -6.78 13.66
N PHE A 286 -25.87 -6.97 14.97
CA PHE A 286 -25.44 -8.21 15.62
C PHE A 286 -26.18 -9.45 15.07
N LYS A 287 -27.51 -9.39 14.98
CA LYS A 287 -28.32 -10.46 14.39
C LYS A 287 -27.97 -10.74 12.93
N ASN A 288 -27.72 -9.70 12.14
CA ASN A 288 -27.32 -9.86 10.75
C ASN A 288 -25.92 -10.49 10.64
N VAL A 289 -24.95 -10.08 11.47
CA VAL A 289 -23.62 -10.69 11.48
C VAL A 289 -23.70 -12.17 11.88
N LYS A 290 -24.53 -12.52 12.88
CA LYS A 290 -24.81 -13.92 13.23
C LYS A 290 -25.33 -14.71 12.03
N LEU A 291 -26.31 -14.16 11.32
CA LEU A 291 -26.85 -14.74 10.08
C LEU A 291 -25.80 -14.85 8.96
N PHE A 292 -24.88 -13.90 8.84
CA PHE A 292 -23.82 -13.94 7.83
C PHE A 292 -22.79 -15.04 8.09
N CYS A 293 -22.67 -15.52 9.32
CA CYS A 293 -21.80 -16.64 9.71
C CYS A 293 -22.49 -18.01 9.61
N GLU A 294 -23.81 -18.07 9.44
CA GLU A 294 -24.54 -19.35 9.39
C GLU A 294 -24.09 -20.19 8.19
N ASN A 295 -23.86 -21.49 8.44
CA ASN A 295 -23.41 -22.47 7.45
C ASN A 295 -22.07 -22.12 6.75
N LYS A 296 -21.21 -21.34 7.41
CA LYS A 296 -19.87 -20.98 6.91
C LYS A 296 -18.76 -21.57 7.77
N LYS A 297 -17.62 -21.84 7.13
CA LYS A 297 -16.37 -22.24 7.78
C LYS A 297 -15.59 -20.99 8.23
N PRO A 298 -14.62 -21.13 9.16
CA PRO A 298 -13.82 -20.00 9.63
C PRO A 298 -13.13 -19.20 8.51
N GLY A 299 -12.64 -19.88 7.47
CA GLY A 299 -11.98 -19.25 6.32
C GLY A 299 -12.91 -18.67 5.25
N ASP A 300 -14.23 -18.82 5.38
CA ASP A 300 -15.17 -18.26 4.40
C ASP A 300 -15.37 -16.76 4.64
N ASP A 301 -15.66 -16.03 3.56
CA ASP A 301 -15.91 -14.59 3.62
C ASP A 301 -17.15 -14.27 4.48
N LEU A 302 -17.01 -13.32 5.39
CA LEU A 302 -18.12 -12.81 6.19
C LEU A 302 -19.17 -12.16 5.28
N PHE A 303 -18.72 -11.40 4.29
CA PHE A 303 -19.57 -10.70 3.32
C PHE A 303 -19.46 -11.36 1.92
N ASP A 304 -19.95 -12.59 1.79
CA ASP A 304 -19.84 -13.43 0.57
C ASP A 304 -20.51 -12.85 -0.70
N ARG A 305 -21.36 -11.82 -0.57
CA ARG A 305 -22.03 -11.16 -1.71
C ARG A 305 -21.59 -9.71 -1.89
N LEU A 306 -20.47 -9.32 -1.29
CA LEU A 306 -19.95 -7.95 -1.30
C LEU A 306 -18.47 -7.95 -1.72
N ASN A 307 -18.10 -6.94 -2.48
CA ASN A 307 -16.70 -6.56 -2.66
C ASN A 307 -16.61 -5.03 -2.72
N THR A 308 -15.38 -4.51 -2.75
CA THR A 308 -15.14 -3.06 -2.71
C THR A 308 -15.65 -2.33 -3.94
N THR A 309 -15.70 -2.98 -5.11
CA THR A 309 -16.29 -2.42 -6.33
C THR A 309 -17.79 -2.18 -6.15
N ILE A 310 -18.51 -3.17 -5.61
CA ILE A 310 -19.95 -3.05 -5.32
C ILE A 310 -20.21 -1.96 -4.27
N LEU A 311 -19.41 -1.92 -3.20
CA LEU A 311 -19.56 -0.93 -2.15
C LEU A 311 -19.31 0.50 -2.68
N ASN A 312 -18.22 0.73 -3.41
CA ASN A 312 -17.90 2.05 -3.92
C ASN A 312 -18.87 2.52 -5.00
N LYS A 313 -19.40 1.61 -5.84
CA LYS A 313 -20.47 1.95 -6.78
C LYS A 313 -21.69 2.50 -6.05
N HIS A 314 -22.14 1.81 -5.01
CA HIS A 314 -23.28 2.27 -4.21
C HIS A 314 -22.99 3.60 -3.50
N LEU A 315 -21.80 3.77 -2.94
CA LEU A 315 -21.40 5.05 -2.33
C LEU A 315 -21.43 6.19 -3.33
N ASN A 316 -20.97 5.98 -4.56
CA ASN A 316 -21.00 6.97 -5.63
C ASN A 316 -22.45 7.34 -6.02
N GLU A 317 -23.37 6.37 -6.04
CA GLU A 317 -24.81 6.62 -6.24
C GLU A 317 -25.42 7.48 -5.12
N LEU A 318 -24.94 7.35 -3.88
CA LEU A 318 -25.39 8.16 -2.74
C LEU A 318 -24.81 9.58 -2.75
N MET A 319 -23.57 9.74 -3.22
CA MET A 319 -22.93 11.03 -3.43
C MET A 319 -21.82 10.89 -4.46
N GLU A 320 -21.88 11.68 -5.52
CA GLU A 320 -20.88 11.66 -6.59
C GLU A 320 -19.46 11.85 -6.04
N GLY A 321 -18.58 10.90 -6.36
CA GLY A 321 -17.18 10.89 -5.91
C GLY A 321 -16.95 10.30 -4.51
N LEU A 322 -18.01 9.84 -3.83
CA LEU A 322 -17.87 9.16 -2.55
C LEU A 322 -17.27 7.76 -2.72
N THR A 323 -16.31 7.44 -1.85
CA THR A 323 -15.71 6.10 -1.73
C THR A 323 -15.50 5.79 -0.26
N ALA A 324 -15.30 4.51 0.07
CA ALA A 324 -15.05 4.07 1.44
C ALA A 324 -13.83 4.78 2.10
N LYS A 325 -12.86 5.21 1.29
CA LYS A 325 -11.69 5.97 1.77
C LYS A 325 -12.05 7.38 2.25
N VAL A 326 -13.01 8.03 1.60
CA VAL A 326 -13.49 9.37 1.98
C VAL A 326 -14.24 9.31 3.32
N SER A 327 -15.01 8.24 3.56
CA SER A 327 -15.69 8.03 4.85
C SER A 327 -14.71 8.00 6.04
N ILE A 328 -13.56 7.34 5.88
CA ILE A 328 -12.49 7.34 6.90
C ILE A 328 -11.92 8.74 7.08
N SER A 329 -11.68 9.47 5.97
CA SER A 329 -11.10 10.82 6.01
C SER A 329 -11.97 11.81 6.77
N ASN A 330 -13.30 11.70 6.66
CA ASN A 330 -14.25 12.51 7.42
C ASN A 330 -14.17 12.26 8.94
N ASN A 331 -13.97 11.01 9.37
CA ASN A 331 -13.84 10.68 10.79
C ASN A 331 -12.50 11.12 11.40
N SER A 332 -11.46 11.26 10.57
CA SER A 332 -10.11 11.67 11.00
C SER A 332 -9.82 13.18 10.89
N ALA A 333 -10.68 13.94 10.21
CA ALA A 333 -10.51 15.39 10.14
C ALA A 333 -10.91 16.01 11.50
N PRO A 334 -10.06 16.81 12.15
CA PRO A 334 -10.48 17.54 13.34
C PRO A 334 -11.69 18.40 12.95
N LEU A 335 -12.74 18.34 13.76
CA LEU A 335 -13.82 19.32 13.69
C LEU A 335 -13.14 20.69 13.80
N PRO A 336 -13.27 21.59 12.81
CA PRO A 336 -12.86 22.97 13.04
C PRO A 336 -13.68 23.47 14.24
N LEU A 337 -12.96 23.99 15.23
CA LEU A 337 -13.52 24.65 16.41
C LEU A 337 -14.50 25.75 16.00
#